data_AF-A0A935DLC7-F1
#
_entry.id   AF-A0A935DLC7-F1
#
_cell.length_a   1.000
_cell.length_b   1.000
_cell.length_c   1.000
_cell.angle_alpha   90.00
_cell.angle_beta   90.00
_cell.angle_gamma   90.00
#
_symmetry.space_group_name_H-M   'P 1'
#
loop_
_entity.id
_entity.type
_entity.pdbx_description
1 polymer ?
#
loop_
_entity_poly.entity_id
_entity_poly.type
_entity_poly.pdbx_seq_one_letter_code
_entity_poly.pdbx_strand_id
1 'polypeptide(L)'
;MCATSCGPGLTNCGGVCRDTQTDNNHCGDCNVACPSGQLCASGACVVSCPAGQVNCSGTCATLLIDRSNCGTCGNACADPPNAFGACATGACIFACVPGFTDCNASGADGCEINSTTDVANCGACRHACPARTGATTTCASSTCGFRCNTGLGDCDGVATNGCETDLATSVNNCGACAAACPARPNASTSCTGGACAIACNTGFGNCNGSAVDGCEADLGSSNSHCGACGNACTSTQACREGTCVTTVFTSYAVSSGPATPFLNACTFGTEVAGISSLDDTTEAVTLPFAFPYYAGSFTSAWVSSNGVIGFGGASAAFSNSCLPSGIANAIHGFWDDLDTRVGGSRFCVGTTGAAPNRRYVYSAEAVYFFSSDDGSRLNFSVVLSESTGLIELQYDTMTSPQAGRAQGASATIGVQGPAGQSTAFSCNTSAVSTGARVRFTPL
;
A
#
# COMPACT_ATOMS: atom_id res chain seq x y z
N MET A 1 7.82 70.59 -108.48
CA MET A 1 8.02 69.90 -107.18
C MET A 1 7.41 68.51 -107.32
N CYS A 2 8.17 67.44 -107.07
CA CYS A 2 7.62 66.08 -106.99
C CYS A 2 7.08 65.88 -105.57
N ALA A 3 5.77 65.67 -105.43
CA ALA A 3 5.16 65.32 -104.14
C ALA A 3 5.09 63.80 -104.03
N THR A 4 5.51 63.25 -102.89
CA THR A 4 5.44 61.81 -102.62
C THR A 4 3.97 61.38 -102.53
N SER A 5 3.51 60.57 -103.47
CA SER A 5 2.17 59.95 -103.44
C SER A 5 2.29 58.53 -102.90
N CYS A 6 1.67 58.26 -101.76
CA CYS A 6 1.61 56.91 -101.20
C CYS A 6 0.48 56.11 -101.86
N GLY A 7 0.69 54.79 -101.98
CA GLY A 7 -0.34 53.87 -102.47
C GLY A 7 -1.57 53.82 -101.55
N PRO A 8 -2.72 53.33 -102.05
CA PRO A 8 -3.94 53.22 -101.24
C PRO A 8 -3.66 52.49 -99.92
N GLY A 9 -4.10 53.08 -98.80
CA GLY A 9 -3.91 52.52 -97.45
C GLY A 9 -2.58 52.87 -96.77
N LEU A 10 -1.65 53.56 -97.44
CA LEU A 10 -0.39 54.01 -96.85
C LEU A 10 -0.39 55.53 -96.62
N THR A 11 0.20 55.96 -95.49
CA THR A 11 0.30 57.37 -95.09
C THR A 11 1.73 57.85 -95.31
N ASN A 12 1.90 59.08 -95.84
CA ASN A 12 3.21 59.69 -96.03
C ASN A 12 3.75 60.24 -94.71
N CYS A 13 4.67 59.51 -94.09
CA CYS A 13 5.28 59.86 -92.82
C CYS A 13 6.69 60.42 -93.03
N GLY A 14 6.77 61.72 -93.35
CA GLY A 14 8.05 62.41 -93.53
C GLY A 14 8.81 61.99 -94.79
N GLY A 15 8.10 61.65 -95.87
CA GLY A 15 8.70 61.26 -97.16
C GLY A 15 8.79 59.75 -97.38
N VAL A 16 8.41 58.93 -96.40
CA VAL A 16 8.35 57.47 -96.51
C VAL A 16 6.92 56.99 -96.26
N CYS A 17 6.40 56.14 -97.14
CA CYS A 17 5.07 55.56 -96.98
C CYS A 17 5.09 54.47 -95.90
N ARG A 18 4.22 54.61 -94.90
CA ARG A 18 4.05 53.67 -93.79
C ARG A 18 2.60 53.20 -93.74
N ASP A 19 2.40 51.94 -93.39
CA ASP A 19 1.07 51.44 -93.09
C ASP A 19 0.74 51.79 -91.65
N THR A 20 0.03 52.90 -91.46
CA THR A 20 -0.35 53.35 -90.12
C THR A 20 -1.36 52.42 -89.46
N GLN A 21 -1.85 51.38 -90.14
CA GLN A 21 -2.74 50.38 -89.55
C GLN A 21 -2.00 49.20 -88.92
N THR A 22 -0.75 48.92 -89.32
CA THR A 22 0.00 47.73 -88.90
C THR A 22 1.46 47.99 -88.50
N ASP A 23 2.02 49.17 -88.81
CA ASP A 23 3.40 49.51 -88.46
C ASP A 23 3.51 49.89 -86.97
N ASN A 24 4.18 49.04 -86.20
CA ASN A 24 4.44 49.21 -84.77
C ASN A 24 5.15 50.53 -84.39
N ASN A 25 5.87 51.16 -85.31
CA ASN A 25 6.57 52.42 -85.08
C ASN A 25 5.77 53.65 -85.56
N HIS A 26 4.65 53.46 -86.25
CA HIS A 26 3.84 54.52 -86.87
C HIS A 26 2.33 54.23 -86.75
N CYS A 27 1.87 53.78 -85.58
CA CYS A 27 0.53 53.25 -85.40
C CYS A 27 -0.53 54.33 -85.20
N GLY A 28 -1.47 54.46 -86.14
CA GLY A 28 -2.52 55.49 -86.14
C GLY A 28 -2.05 56.85 -86.68
N ASP A 29 -0.77 57.21 -86.48
CA ASP A 29 -0.16 58.43 -87.02
C ASP A 29 1.38 58.28 -87.16
N CYS A 30 2.00 59.18 -87.92
CA CYS A 30 3.34 59.10 -88.46
C CYS A 30 4.52 59.18 -87.47
N ASN A 31 4.29 59.18 -86.15
CA ASN A 31 5.34 59.10 -85.13
C ASN A 31 4.85 58.44 -83.82
N VAL A 32 3.85 57.55 -83.94
CA VAL A 32 3.25 56.87 -82.78
C VAL A 32 3.81 55.46 -82.71
N ALA A 33 4.89 55.27 -81.95
CA ALA A 33 5.42 53.95 -81.68
C ALA A 33 4.64 53.28 -80.53
N CYS A 34 4.27 52.01 -80.72
CA CYS A 34 3.58 51.28 -79.67
C CYS A 34 4.51 50.99 -78.49
N PRO A 35 4.05 51.19 -77.24
CA PRO A 35 4.81 50.83 -76.05
C PRO A 35 5.21 49.35 -76.04
N SER A 36 6.29 49.01 -75.32
CA SER A 36 6.74 47.62 -75.16
C SER A 36 5.59 46.73 -74.66
N GLY A 37 5.35 45.61 -75.34
CA GLY A 37 4.23 44.69 -75.06
C GLY A 37 2.96 44.94 -75.89
N GLN A 38 2.98 45.93 -76.80
CA GLN A 38 1.87 46.21 -77.71
C GLN A 38 2.28 46.02 -79.19
N LEU A 39 1.30 45.69 -80.03
CA LEU A 39 1.41 45.66 -81.49
C LEU A 39 0.45 46.67 -82.10
N CYS A 40 0.78 47.17 -83.28
CA CYS A 40 -0.13 48.01 -84.04
C CYS A 40 -1.18 47.13 -84.74
N ALA A 41 -2.45 47.32 -84.41
CA ALA A 41 -3.55 46.66 -85.10
C ALA A 41 -4.67 47.68 -85.36
N SER A 42 -5.09 47.80 -86.62
CA SER A 42 -6.13 48.73 -87.07
C SER A 42 -5.88 50.18 -86.66
N GLY A 43 -4.60 50.59 -86.64
CA GLY A 43 -4.19 51.96 -86.31
C GLY A 43 -4.26 52.31 -84.83
N ALA A 44 -4.35 51.32 -83.94
CA ALA A 44 -4.23 51.49 -82.50
C ALA A 44 -3.18 50.54 -81.92
N CYS A 45 -2.44 51.01 -80.93
CA CYS A 45 -1.55 50.15 -80.16
C CYS A 45 -2.37 49.29 -79.21
N VAL A 46 -2.39 47.99 -79.47
CA VAL A 46 -3.14 46.99 -78.71
C VAL A 46 -2.18 46.02 -78.04
N VAL A 47 -2.54 45.52 -76.85
CA VAL A 47 -1.71 44.54 -76.14
C VAL A 47 -1.61 43.25 -76.95
N SER A 48 -0.38 42.78 -77.14
CA SER A 48 -0.09 41.51 -77.78
C SER A 48 0.25 40.47 -76.74
N CYS A 49 -0.59 39.45 -76.64
CA CYS A 49 -0.35 38.34 -75.74
C CYS A 49 0.30 37.15 -76.47
N PRO A 50 1.29 36.48 -75.83
CA PRO A 50 1.81 35.21 -76.31
C PRO A 50 0.71 34.19 -76.59
N ALA A 51 0.99 33.23 -77.49
CA ALA A 51 0.05 32.17 -77.82
C ALA A 51 -0.43 31.44 -76.54
N GLY A 52 -1.76 31.32 -76.39
CA GLY A 52 -2.40 30.72 -75.22
C GLY A 52 -2.69 31.68 -74.05
N GLN A 53 -2.36 32.97 -74.18
CA GLN A 53 -2.71 34.00 -73.19
C GLN A 53 -3.79 34.95 -73.71
N VAL A 54 -4.54 35.55 -72.80
CA VAL A 54 -5.61 36.51 -73.08
C VAL A 54 -5.28 37.85 -72.45
N ASN A 55 -5.53 38.94 -73.17
CA ASN A 55 -5.36 40.29 -72.65
C ASN A 55 -6.48 40.60 -71.63
N CYS A 56 -6.14 40.60 -70.36
CA CYS A 56 -7.02 40.96 -69.25
C CYS A 56 -6.70 42.37 -68.76
N SER A 57 -7.35 43.36 -69.38
CA SER A 57 -7.23 44.79 -69.04
C SER A 57 -5.80 45.31 -69.02
N GLY A 58 -5.00 44.98 -70.04
CA GLY A 58 -3.65 45.49 -70.20
C GLY A 58 -2.55 44.48 -69.82
N THR A 59 -2.92 43.38 -69.16
CA THR A 59 -1.98 42.34 -68.70
C THR A 59 -2.34 41.01 -69.33
N CYS A 60 -1.36 40.31 -69.89
CA CYS A 60 -1.59 38.98 -70.45
C CYS A 60 -1.69 37.93 -69.35
N ALA A 61 -2.79 37.19 -69.34
CA ALA A 61 -3.09 36.16 -68.35
C ALA A 61 -3.26 34.80 -69.02
N THR A 62 -2.81 33.74 -68.35
CA THR A 62 -3.09 32.36 -68.77
C THR A 62 -4.34 31.88 -68.05
N LEU A 63 -5.50 31.94 -68.72
CA LEU A 63 -6.80 31.67 -68.09
C LEU A 63 -6.93 30.26 -67.49
N LEU A 64 -6.03 29.34 -67.83
CA LEU A 64 -6.03 27.96 -67.32
C LEU A 64 -5.41 27.80 -65.93
N ILE A 65 -4.53 28.71 -65.51
CA ILE A 65 -3.72 28.59 -64.29
C ILE A 65 -3.59 29.91 -63.50
N ASP A 66 -3.94 31.05 -64.10
CA ASP A 66 -3.90 32.33 -63.43
C ASP A 66 -5.08 32.45 -62.44
N ARG A 67 -4.75 32.44 -61.14
CA ARG A 67 -5.70 32.57 -60.04
C ARG A 67 -6.54 33.86 -60.11
N SER A 68 -6.00 34.94 -60.65
CA SER A 68 -6.68 36.24 -60.75
C SER A 68 -7.56 36.38 -61.99
N ASN A 69 -7.40 35.48 -62.98
CA ASN A 69 -8.10 35.52 -64.28
C ASN A 69 -8.54 34.11 -64.70
N CYS A 70 -9.14 33.34 -63.78
CA CYS A 70 -9.39 31.92 -64.03
C CYS A 70 -10.61 31.71 -64.94
N GLY A 71 -10.42 31.08 -66.09
CA GLY A 71 -11.47 30.85 -67.10
C GLY A 71 -11.91 32.10 -67.87
N THR A 72 -11.91 33.27 -67.24
CA THR A 72 -12.16 34.59 -67.86
C THR A 72 -11.42 35.70 -67.13
N CYS A 73 -11.18 36.82 -67.80
CA CYS A 73 -10.50 37.98 -67.23
C CYS A 73 -11.26 38.55 -66.02
N GLY A 74 -10.52 38.86 -64.95
CA GLY A 74 -11.08 39.41 -63.71
C GLY A 74 -11.82 38.39 -62.82
N ASN A 75 -11.92 37.13 -63.22
CA ASN A 75 -12.48 36.08 -62.37
C ASN A 75 -11.42 35.54 -61.40
N ALA A 76 -11.25 36.24 -60.28
CA ALA A 76 -10.33 35.83 -59.23
C ALA A 76 -10.94 34.73 -58.34
N CYS A 77 -10.20 33.65 -58.10
CA CYS A 77 -10.65 32.60 -57.19
C CYS A 77 -10.58 33.09 -55.74
N ALA A 78 -11.74 33.10 -55.07
CA ALA A 78 -11.86 33.44 -53.66
C ALA A 78 -11.20 32.37 -52.78
N ASP A 79 -10.78 32.75 -51.57
CA ASP A 79 -10.36 31.82 -50.52
C ASP A 79 -11.56 31.51 -49.62
N PRO A 80 -12.11 30.29 -49.65
CA PRO A 80 -13.09 29.85 -48.66
C PRO A 80 -12.46 29.72 -47.26
N PRO A 81 -13.26 29.65 -46.19
CA PRO A 81 -12.76 29.41 -44.83
C PRO A 81 -11.82 28.19 -44.75
N ASN A 82 -10.64 28.39 -44.14
CA ASN A 82 -9.59 27.36 -43.97
C ASN A 82 -9.14 26.66 -45.28
N ALA A 83 -9.30 27.31 -46.42
CA ALA A 83 -8.85 26.83 -47.72
C ALA A 83 -8.19 27.96 -48.51
N PHE A 84 -7.46 27.60 -49.57
CA PHE A 84 -6.95 28.55 -50.55
C PHE A 84 -7.51 28.24 -51.94
N GLY A 85 -8.00 29.25 -52.63
CA GLY A 85 -8.46 29.16 -54.01
C GLY A 85 -7.28 29.06 -54.99
N ALA A 86 -7.41 28.25 -56.04
CA ALA A 86 -6.43 28.13 -57.10
C ALA A 86 -7.13 27.96 -58.46
N CYS A 87 -6.44 28.31 -59.54
CA CYS A 87 -6.96 28.06 -60.88
C CYS A 87 -6.35 26.77 -61.44
N ALA A 88 -7.21 25.83 -61.83
CA ALA A 88 -6.80 24.62 -62.53
C ALA A 88 -7.72 24.38 -63.72
N THR A 89 -7.14 24.23 -64.90
CA THR A 89 -7.87 23.97 -66.15
C THR A 89 -8.97 25.00 -66.46
N GLY A 90 -8.79 26.24 -66.00
CA GLY A 90 -9.75 27.33 -66.23
C GLY A 90 -10.97 27.30 -65.30
N ALA A 91 -10.96 26.48 -64.26
CA ALA A 91 -11.95 26.48 -63.19
C ALA A 91 -11.28 26.82 -61.86
N CYS A 92 -11.99 27.58 -61.02
CA CYS A 92 -11.58 27.78 -59.64
C CYS A 92 -11.76 26.46 -58.88
N ILE A 93 -10.64 25.97 -58.36
CA ILE A 93 -10.59 24.87 -57.40
C ILE A 93 -10.14 25.46 -56.05
N PHE A 94 -10.22 24.66 -55.01
CA PHE A 94 -9.69 25.02 -53.70
C PHE A 94 -8.89 23.85 -53.13
N ALA A 95 -7.99 24.14 -52.21
CA ALA A 95 -7.28 23.15 -51.42
C ALA A 95 -7.28 23.59 -49.95
N CYS A 96 -7.46 22.64 -49.04
CA CYS A 96 -7.47 22.92 -47.62
C CYS A 96 -6.11 23.42 -47.14
N VAL A 97 -6.14 24.32 -46.16
CA VAL A 97 -4.97 24.62 -45.33
C VAL A 97 -4.52 23.31 -44.68
N PRO A 98 -3.20 23.03 -44.56
CA PRO A 98 -2.72 21.81 -43.92
C PRO A 98 -3.37 21.57 -42.55
N GLY A 99 -3.91 20.37 -42.36
CA GLY A 99 -4.61 19.96 -41.14
C GLY A 99 -6.12 20.25 -41.13
N PHE A 100 -6.65 20.96 -42.13
CA PHE A 100 -8.08 21.10 -42.34
C PHE A 100 -8.61 20.09 -43.35
N THR A 101 -9.87 19.72 -43.22
CA THR A 101 -10.52 18.73 -44.09
C THR A 101 -11.92 19.21 -44.44
N ASP A 102 -12.27 19.04 -45.71
CA ASP A 102 -13.61 19.26 -46.25
C ASP A 102 -14.45 17.98 -46.07
N CYS A 103 -15.55 18.09 -45.34
CA CYS A 103 -16.40 16.96 -44.96
C CYS A 103 -17.68 16.82 -45.76
N ASN A 104 -18.05 17.81 -46.57
CA ASN A 104 -19.26 17.81 -47.37
C ASN A 104 -18.96 17.89 -48.89
N ALA A 105 -17.68 17.96 -49.26
CA ALA A 105 -17.18 18.14 -50.62
C ALA A 105 -17.70 19.43 -51.30
N SER A 106 -18.00 20.46 -50.50
CA SER A 106 -18.57 21.73 -50.95
C SER A 106 -17.53 22.84 -50.89
N GLY A 107 -17.14 23.36 -52.05
CA GLY A 107 -16.26 24.52 -52.13
C GLY A 107 -16.87 25.85 -51.69
N ALA A 108 -18.16 25.87 -51.32
CA ALA A 108 -18.86 27.10 -50.94
C ALA A 108 -18.56 27.53 -49.49
N ASP A 109 -18.29 26.58 -48.60
CA ASP A 109 -18.08 26.78 -47.16
C ASP A 109 -16.68 26.38 -46.68
N GLY A 110 -15.86 25.79 -47.55
CA GLY A 110 -14.41 25.64 -47.35
C GLY A 110 -14.02 24.31 -46.72
N CYS A 111 -13.11 24.33 -45.75
CA CYS A 111 -12.70 23.13 -45.01
C CYS A 111 -13.13 23.27 -43.54
N GLU A 112 -14.15 22.52 -43.15
CA GLU A 112 -14.96 22.84 -41.98
C GLU A 112 -14.28 22.48 -40.65
N ILE A 113 -13.42 21.47 -40.67
CA ILE A 113 -12.86 20.89 -39.44
C ILE A 113 -11.35 20.86 -39.46
N ASN A 114 -10.75 21.00 -38.28
CA ASN A 114 -9.31 20.77 -38.08
C ASN A 114 -9.11 19.32 -37.64
N SER A 115 -8.78 18.44 -38.58
CA SER A 115 -8.60 17.01 -38.32
C SER A 115 -7.34 16.68 -37.54
N THR A 116 -6.51 17.67 -37.18
CA THR A 116 -5.31 17.44 -36.37
C THR A 116 -5.53 17.64 -34.88
N THR A 117 -6.57 18.37 -34.49
CA THR A 117 -6.85 18.73 -33.09
C THR A 117 -8.31 18.55 -32.66
N ASP A 118 -9.24 18.43 -33.60
CA ASP A 118 -10.66 18.25 -33.29
C ASP A 118 -10.95 16.80 -32.86
N VAL A 119 -11.35 16.63 -31.60
CA VAL A 119 -11.70 15.33 -31.01
C VAL A 119 -12.92 14.69 -31.68
N ALA A 120 -13.82 15.48 -32.28
CA ALA A 120 -14.99 14.97 -32.99
C ALA A 120 -14.70 14.55 -34.45
N ASN A 121 -13.55 14.94 -35.00
CA ASN A 121 -13.19 14.75 -36.41
C ASN A 121 -11.69 14.39 -36.58
N CYS A 122 -11.15 13.56 -35.69
CA CYS A 122 -9.71 13.34 -35.60
C CYS A 122 -9.21 12.46 -36.75
N GLY A 123 -8.36 13.01 -37.62
CA GLY A 123 -7.83 12.34 -38.82
C GLY A 123 -8.82 12.14 -39.97
N ALA A 124 -10.12 12.20 -39.71
CA ALA A 124 -11.14 12.17 -40.76
C ALA A 124 -12.46 12.80 -40.28
N CYS A 125 -13.29 13.18 -41.25
CA CYS A 125 -14.64 13.66 -41.00
C CYS A 125 -15.48 12.64 -40.23
N ARG A 126 -16.18 13.11 -39.20
CA ARG A 126 -17.04 12.28 -38.33
C ARG A 126 -16.29 11.15 -37.61
N HIS A 127 -14.96 11.25 -37.50
CA HIS A 127 -14.12 10.31 -36.75
C HIS A 127 -13.93 10.79 -35.31
N ALA A 128 -15.00 10.68 -34.52
CA ALA A 128 -14.95 11.07 -33.12
C ALA A 128 -14.09 10.09 -32.30
N CYS A 129 -13.19 10.61 -31.47
CA CYS A 129 -12.35 9.77 -30.63
C CYS A 129 -13.18 9.07 -29.54
N PRO A 130 -12.93 7.78 -29.28
CA PRO A 130 -13.68 7.01 -28.30
C PRO A 130 -13.44 7.56 -26.90
N ALA A 131 -14.53 7.82 -26.17
CA ALA A 131 -14.48 8.17 -24.75
C ALA A 131 -13.96 7.00 -23.92
N ARG A 132 -13.17 7.31 -22.90
CA ARG A 132 -12.54 6.33 -22.00
C ARG A 132 -12.83 6.72 -20.56
N THR A 133 -13.13 5.74 -19.72
CA THR A 133 -13.44 5.96 -18.30
C THR A 133 -12.24 6.60 -17.60
N GLY A 134 -12.48 7.59 -16.74
CA GLY A 134 -11.39 8.20 -15.96
C GLY A 134 -10.39 9.03 -16.76
N ALA A 135 -10.67 9.33 -18.03
CA ALA A 135 -9.76 10.04 -18.92
C ALA A 135 -10.44 11.16 -19.70
N THR A 136 -9.64 12.16 -20.09
CA THR A 136 -10.00 13.20 -21.06
C THR A 136 -9.51 12.76 -22.44
N THR A 137 -10.41 12.69 -23.42
CA THR A 137 -10.07 12.35 -24.80
C THR A 137 -9.30 13.48 -25.48
N THR A 138 -8.34 13.13 -26.33
CA THR A 138 -7.50 14.08 -27.06
C THR A 138 -7.39 13.69 -28.53
N CYS A 139 -7.15 14.69 -29.37
CA CYS A 139 -6.74 14.50 -30.76
C CYS A 139 -5.44 15.28 -30.96
N ALA A 140 -4.38 14.59 -31.37
CA ALA A 140 -3.09 15.21 -31.66
C ALA A 140 -2.52 14.60 -32.92
N SER A 141 -2.11 15.46 -33.86
CA SER A 141 -1.54 15.03 -35.14
C SER A 141 -2.40 13.99 -35.84
N SER A 142 -3.71 14.22 -35.85
CA SER A 142 -4.71 13.35 -36.51
C SER A 142 -4.83 11.95 -35.92
N THR A 143 -4.34 11.74 -34.69
CA THR A 143 -4.46 10.47 -33.96
C THR A 143 -5.25 10.66 -32.67
N CYS A 144 -6.23 9.79 -32.44
CA CYS A 144 -6.99 9.76 -31.20
C CYS A 144 -6.12 9.28 -30.03
N GLY A 145 -6.13 10.05 -28.95
CA GLY A 145 -5.47 9.74 -27.70
C GLY A 145 -6.36 10.03 -26.50
N PHE A 146 -5.77 9.91 -25.33
CA PHE A 146 -6.40 10.27 -24.07
C PHE A 146 -5.34 10.66 -23.05
N ARG A 147 -5.75 11.37 -22.01
CA ARG A 147 -4.95 11.68 -20.82
C ARG A 147 -5.76 11.30 -19.60
N CYS A 148 -5.15 10.55 -18.68
CA CYS A 148 -5.80 10.25 -17.41
C CYS A 148 -6.14 11.53 -16.63
N ASN A 149 -7.32 11.54 -16.03
CA ASN A 149 -7.71 12.60 -15.12
C ASN A 149 -6.82 12.57 -13.88
N THR A 150 -6.69 13.70 -13.20
CA THR A 150 -5.85 13.81 -12.01
C THR A 150 -6.22 12.74 -10.96
N GLY A 151 -5.22 12.02 -10.47
CA GLY A 151 -5.40 10.95 -9.48
C GLY A 151 -5.77 9.58 -10.06
N LEU A 152 -5.92 9.44 -11.39
CA LEU A 152 -6.19 8.18 -12.05
C LEU A 152 -5.02 7.73 -12.94
N GLY A 153 -4.86 6.43 -13.11
CA GLY A 153 -3.88 5.81 -14.00
C GLY A 153 -4.47 4.64 -14.79
N ASP A 154 -3.94 4.44 -16.00
CA ASP A 154 -4.08 3.22 -16.82
C ASP A 154 -2.94 2.28 -16.40
N CYS A 155 -3.18 1.46 -15.37
CA CYS A 155 -2.11 0.66 -14.75
C CYS A 155 -2.08 -0.78 -15.24
N ASP A 156 -3.11 -1.23 -15.98
CA ASP A 156 -3.09 -2.49 -16.71
C ASP A 156 -2.58 -2.35 -18.16
N GLY A 157 -2.43 -1.12 -18.65
CA GLY A 157 -1.96 -0.80 -20.00
C GLY A 157 -3.02 -1.05 -21.07
N VAL A 158 -4.27 -1.28 -20.69
CA VAL A 158 -5.37 -1.63 -21.59
C VAL A 158 -6.13 -0.36 -21.93
N ALA A 159 -5.57 0.39 -22.86
CA ALA A 159 -6.08 1.68 -23.31
C ALA A 159 -7.62 1.73 -23.55
N THR A 160 -8.24 0.62 -23.97
CA THR A 160 -9.70 0.55 -24.22
C THR A 160 -10.59 0.67 -22.99
N ASN A 161 -10.12 0.34 -21.77
CA ASN A 161 -10.93 0.45 -20.55
C ASN A 161 -10.68 1.77 -19.77
N GLY A 162 -9.60 2.50 -20.07
CA GLY A 162 -9.37 3.88 -19.66
C GLY A 162 -8.34 4.02 -18.55
N CYS A 163 -8.61 4.90 -17.57
CA CYS A 163 -7.78 5.10 -16.38
C CYS A 163 -8.61 4.73 -15.16
N GLU A 164 -8.61 3.44 -14.87
CA GLU A 164 -9.44 2.73 -13.90
C GLU A 164 -8.83 2.69 -12.50
N THR A 165 -7.52 2.90 -12.39
CA THR A 165 -6.81 2.77 -11.12
C THR A 165 -6.78 4.10 -10.36
N ASP A 166 -7.32 4.10 -9.14
CA ASP A 166 -7.22 5.23 -8.21
C ASP A 166 -5.84 5.31 -7.57
N LEU A 167 -5.03 6.28 -8.01
CA LEU A 167 -3.68 6.52 -7.52
C LEU A 167 -3.65 7.21 -6.16
N ALA A 168 -4.78 7.73 -5.67
CA ALA A 168 -4.86 8.41 -4.39
C ALA A 168 -5.03 7.45 -3.21
N THR A 169 -5.61 6.26 -3.46
CA THR A 169 -5.98 5.29 -2.42
C THR A 169 -5.43 3.88 -2.66
N SER A 170 -5.01 3.56 -3.89
CA SER A 170 -4.42 2.24 -4.19
C SER A 170 -3.05 2.08 -3.54
N VAL A 171 -2.95 1.15 -2.59
CA VAL A 171 -1.68 0.76 -1.96
C VAL A 171 -0.68 0.21 -2.98
N ASN A 172 -1.16 -0.37 -4.09
CA ASN A 172 -0.30 -0.95 -5.13
C ASN A 172 0.13 0.06 -6.21
N ASN A 173 -0.53 1.22 -6.28
CA ASN A 173 -0.30 2.25 -7.31
C ASN A 173 -0.33 3.65 -6.70
N CYS A 174 0.35 3.84 -5.57
CA CYS A 174 0.22 5.06 -4.78
C CYS A 174 0.98 6.22 -5.42
N GLY A 175 0.25 7.20 -5.96
CA GLY A 175 0.78 8.34 -6.68
C GLY A 175 1.20 8.07 -8.13
N ALA A 176 1.50 6.82 -8.49
CA ALA A 176 1.80 6.38 -9.85
C ALA A 176 1.54 4.88 -10.03
N CYS A 177 1.36 4.43 -11.28
CA CYS A 177 1.24 3.00 -11.58
C CYS A 177 2.49 2.23 -11.15
N ALA A 178 2.27 1.05 -10.58
CA ALA A 178 3.29 0.18 -9.98
C ALA A 178 4.11 0.81 -8.84
N ALA A 179 3.75 1.99 -8.34
CA ALA A 179 4.35 2.59 -7.14
C ALA A 179 3.68 2.03 -5.88
N ALA A 180 3.92 0.74 -5.62
CA ALA A 180 3.38 0.08 -4.43
C ALA A 180 4.04 0.61 -3.15
N CYS A 181 3.24 0.83 -2.10
CA CYS A 181 3.77 1.21 -0.81
C CYS A 181 4.59 0.06 -0.21
N PRO A 182 5.87 0.28 0.13
CA PRO A 182 6.74 -0.77 0.62
C PRO A 182 6.28 -1.22 2.01
N ALA A 183 6.16 -2.54 2.21
CA ALA A 183 5.90 -3.10 3.53
C ALA A 183 6.98 -2.64 4.52
N ARG A 184 6.54 -2.23 5.71
CA ARG A 184 7.43 -1.77 6.78
C ARG A 184 7.29 -2.68 8.01
N PRO A 185 8.38 -2.89 8.79
CA PRO A 185 8.31 -3.65 10.02
C PRO A 185 7.28 -3.08 11.00
N ASN A 186 6.48 -3.97 11.59
CA ASN A 186 5.48 -3.68 12.62
C ASN A 186 4.45 -2.59 12.26
N ALA A 187 4.21 -2.37 10.97
CA ALA A 187 3.26 -1.37 10.49
C ALA A 187 2.40 -1.90 9.34
N SER A 188 1.16 -1.45 9.31
CA SER A 188 0.30 -1.52 8.14
C SER A 188 0.55 -0.32 7.24
N THR A 189 0.59 -0.53 5.93
CA THR A 189 0.81 0.52 4.93
C THR A 189 -0.51 0.91 4.29
N SER A 190 -0.74 2.20 4.13
CA SER A 190 -1.89 2.76 3.42
C SER A 190 -1.44 3.77 2.36
N CYS A 191 -2.30 4.04 1.39
CA CYS A 191 -2.11 5.15 0.46
C CYS A 191 -3.15 6.23 0.77
N THR A 192 -2.71 7.47 0.94
CA THR A 192 -3.61 8.60 1.20
C THR A 192 -3.12 9.81 0.41
N GLY A 193 -3.96 10.29 -0.51
CA GLY A 193 -3.61 11.43 -1.37
C GLY A 193 -2.44 11.15 -2.31
N GLY A 194 -2.20 9.87 -2.65
CA GLY A 194 -1.07 9.47 -3.51
C GLY A 194 0.28 9.44 -2.80
N ALA A 195 0.28 9.54 -1.46
CA ALA A 195 1.47 9.33 -0.64
C ALA A 195 1.29 8.10 0.27
N CYS A 196 2.35 7.33 0.40
CA CYS A 196 2.37 6.20 1.31
C CYS A 196 2.40 6.68 2.77
N ALA A 197 1.49 6.15 3.57
CA ALA A 197 1.43 6.34 5.00
C ALA A 197 1.58 4.99 5.72
N ILE A 198 1.94 5.05 7.00
CA ILE A 198 2.01 3.87 7.87
C ILE A 198 1.11 4.05 9.09
N ALA A 199 0.56 2.95 9.58
CA ALA A 199 -0.09 2.88 10.88
C ALA A 199 0.51 1.72 11.67
N CYS A 200 1.00 2.01 12.88
CA CYS A 200 1.66 1.01 13.71
C CYS A 200 0.71 -0.10 14.13
N ASN A 201 1.21 -1.33 14.08
CA ASN A 201 0.52 -2.47 14.67
C ASN A 201 0.39 -2.26 16.18
N THR A 202 -0.65 -2.84 16.78
CA THR A 202 -0.86 -2.77 18.23
C THR A 202 0.39 -3.17 19.00
N GLY A 203 0.79 -2.35 19.98
CA GLY A 203 1.99 -2.58 20.78
C GLY A 203 3.27 -2.01 20.19
N PHE A 204 3.24 -1.38 19.01
CA PHE A 204 4.40 -0.73 18.40
C PHE A 204 4.18 0.77 18.21
N GLY A 205 5.26 1.54 18.25
CA GLY A 205 5.26 2.98 18.02
C GLY A 205 6.34 3.42 17.03
N ASN A 206 6.01 4.44 16.25
CA ASN A 206 6.97 5.21 15.47
C ASN A 206 7.48 6.37 16.33
N CYS A 207 8.57 6.14 17.05
CA CYS A 207 9.06 7.05 18.07
C CYS A 207 10.11 8.04 17.57
N ASN A 208 10.72 7.79 16.40
CA ASN A 208 11.60 8.72 15.72
C ASN A 208 10.85 9.62 14.69
N GLY A 209 9.57 9.33 14.42
CA GLY A 209 8.73 10.07 13.47
C GLY A 209 8.99 9.75 11.99
N SER A 210 9.83 8.76 11.69
CA SER A 210 10.19 8.35 10.34
C SER A 210 9.33 7.19 9.87
N ALA A 211 8.67 7.31 8.72
CA ALA A 211 7.91 6.21 8.13
C ALA A 211 8.79 5.20 7.38
N VAL A 212 10.10 5.42 7.30
CA VAL A 212 11.03 4.64 6.48
C VAL A 212 11.43 3.33 7.16
N ASP A 213 11.57 3.34 8.47
CA ASP A 213 11.96 2.21 9.30
C ASP A 213 10.77 1.53 9.99
N GLY A 214 9.56 2.05 9.78
CA GLY A 214 8.32 1.44 10.25
C GLY A 214 7.95 1.91 11.66
N CYS A 215 7.48 0.97 12.48
CA CYS A 215 7.19 1.22 13.89
C CYS A 215 8.21 0.46 14.74
N GLU A 216 9.32 1.14 14.98
CA GLU A 216 10.58 0.60 15.45
C GLU A 216 10.59 0.32 16.97
N ALA A 217 9.71 0.94 17.74
CA ALA A 217 9.67 0.78 19.18
C ALA A 217 8.59 -0.23 19.60
N ASP A 218 9.01 -1.29 20.29
CA ASP A 218 8.08 -2.19 21.01
C ASP A 218 7.63 -1.53 22.32
N LEU A 219 6.39 -1.08 22.37
CA LEU A 219 5.79 -0.44 23.53
C LEU A 219 5.39 -1.44 24.62
N GLY A 220 5.35 -2.74 24.33
CA GLY A 220 5.03 -3.78 25.30
C GLY A 220 6.23 -4.23 26.13
N SER A 221 7.44 -4.08 25.61
CA SER A 221 8.66 -4.63 26.20
C SER A 221 9.85 -3.67 26.33
N SER A 222 9.87 -2.56 25.58
CA SER A 222 11.01 -1.67 25.59
C SER A 222 11.08 -0.88 26.89
N ASN A 223 12.16 -1.07 27.63
CA ASN A 223 12.47 -0.25 28.80
C ASN A 223 12.67 1.23 28.47
N SER A 224 12.81 1.63 27.20
CA SER A 224 12.93 3.02 26.78
C SER A 224 11.63 3.60 26.21
N HIS A 225 10.61 2.78 25.93
CA HIS A 225 9.36 3.18 25.27
C HIS A 225 8.13 2.47 25.87
N CYS A 226 8.11 2.24 27.18
CA CYS A 226 7.12 1.37 27.80
C CYS A 226 5.71 1.98 27.81
N GLY A 227 4.78 1.38 27.08
CA GLY A 227 3.40 1.85 26.93
C GLY A 227 3.24 3.09 26.04
N ALA A 228 4.29 3.89 25.88
CA ALA A 228 4.34 5.06 25.01
C ALA A 228 5.78 5.40 24.60
N CYS A 229 5.94 6.05 23.46
CA CYS A 229 7.24 6.52 22.99
C CYS A 229 7.96 7.37 24.04
N GLY A 230 9.21 7.01 24.36
CA GLY A 230 10.05 7.74 25.30
C GLY A 230 9.72 7.52 26.78
N ASN A 231 8.72 6.69 27.11
CA ASN A 231 8.41 6.36 28.49
C ASN A 231 9.38 5.30 29.04
N ALA A 232 10.53 5.74 29.55
CA ALA A 232 11.56 4.85 30.04
C ALA A 232 11.29 4.35 31.47
N CYS A 233 11.45 3.05 31.71
CA CYS A 233 11.39 2.45 33.05
C CYS A 233 12.67 2.77 33.85
N THR A 234 12.53 2.89 35.18
CA THR A 234 13.70 3.09 36.06
C THR A 234 14.55 1.82 36.21
N SER A 235 15.74 1.93 36.81
CA SER A 235 16.68 0.81 36.96
C SER A 235 16.17 -0.36 37.82
N THR A 236 15.13 -0.15 38.63
CA THR A 236 14.47 -1.19 39.44
C THR A 236 13.20 -1.73 38.78
N GLN A 237 12.93 -1.31 37.53
CA GLN A 237 11.74 -1.65 36.78
C GLN A 237 12.07 -2.25 35.42
N ALA A 238 11.15 -3.06 34.91
CA ALA A 238 11.18 -3.54 33.53
C ALA A 238 9.84 -3.27 32.86
N CYS A 239 9.87 -3.03 31.55
CA CYS A 239 8.65 -2.81 30.80
C CYS A 239 7.94 -4.13 30.48
N ARG A 240 6.74 -4.31 31.04
CA ARG A 240 5.94 -5.53 30.88
C ARG A 240 4.51 -5.15 30.53
N GLU A 241 4.04 -5.62 29.37
CA GLU A 241 2.70 -5.31 28.83
C GLU A 241 2.42 -3.79 28.78
N GLY A 242 3.45 -3.01 28.46
CA GLY A 242 3.36 -1.55 28.37
C GLY A 242 3.31 -0.83 29.73
N THR A 243 3.60 -1.54 30.81
CA THR A 243 3.69 -0.96 32.16
C THR A 243 5.06 -1.22 32.77
N CYS A 244 5.67 -0.20 33.38
CA CYS A 244 6.88 -0.39 34.17
C CYS A 244 6.55 -1.07 35.50
N VAL A 245 6.97 -2.32 35.67
CA VAL A 245 6.78 -3.09 36.91
C VAL A 245 8.10 -3.28 37.65
N THR A 246 8.04 -3.29 38.97
CA THR A 246 9.21 -3.47 39.85
C THR A 246 9.73 -4.91 39.78
N THR A 247 11.04 -5.11 39.62
CA THR A 247 11.64 -6.44 39.43
C THR A 247 12.32 -7.03 40.67
N VAL A 248 12.31 -6.33 41.80
CA VAL A 248 12.82 -6.81 43.10
C VAL A 248 11.71 -6.66 44.12
N PHE A 249 11.22 -7.77 44.65
CA PHE A 249 10.10 -7.82 45.59
C PHE A 249 10.42 -8.77 46.75
N THR A 250 9.86 -8.52 47.93
CA THR A 250 10.13 -9.32 49.14
C THR A 250 8.88 -9.98 49.71
N SER A 251 7.73 -9.81 49.05
CA SER A 251 6.47 -10.40 49.47
C SER A 251 5.51 -10.56 48.30
N TYR A 252 4.40 -11.26 48.53
CA TYR A 252 3.33 -11.46 47.56
C TYR A 252 1.97 -11.12 48.18
N ALA A 253 1.11 -10.44 47.42
CA ALA A 253 -0.34 -10.40 47.67
C ALA A 253 -0.99 -11.66 47.12
N VAL A 254 -1.93 -12.25 47.85
CA VAL A 254 -2.69 -13.44 47.41
C VAL A 254 -4.15 -13.10 47.14
N SER A 255 -4.70 -13.66 46.06
CA SER A 255 -6.13 -13.57 45.71
C SER A 255 -6.62 -14.90 45.12
N SER A 256 -7.92 -15.19 45.25
CA SER A 256 -8.56 -16.34 44.61
C SER A 256 -9.60 -15.92 43.57
N GLY A 257 -9.90 -16.80 42.63
CA GLY A 257 -10.90 -16.58 41.59
C GLY A 257 -11.06 -17.79 40.67
N PRO A 258 -11.79 -17.67 39.56
CA PRO A 258 -11.92 -18.75 38.58
C PRO A 258 -10.64 -18.95 37.75
N ALA A 259 -10.32 -20.20 37.40
CA ALA A 259 -9.23 -20.57 36.49
C ALA A 259 -9.71 -20.61 35.04
N THR A 260 -9.69 -19.47 34.34
CA THR A 260 -10.08 -19.39 32.92
C THR A 260 -9.05 -18.61 32.09
N PRO A 261 -8.34 -19.25 31.11
CA PRO A 261 -8.28 -20.68 30.84
C PRO A 261 -7.36 -21.46 31.82
N PHE A 262 -7.65 -22.74 32.03
CA PHE A 262 -6.71 -23.68 32.66
C PHE A 262 -5.56 -24.02 31.70
N LEU A 263 -4.31 -23.88 32.16
CA LEU A 263 -3.12 -24.24 31.41
C LEU A 263 -2.63 -25.63 31.87
N ASN A 264 -2.66 -26.60 30.96
CA ASN A 264 -2.16 -27.95 31.19
C ASN A 264 -0.93 -28.22 30.32
N ALA A 265 0.27 -28.20 30.91
CA ALA A 265 1.51 -28.52 30.22
C ALA A 265 1.55 -29.93 29.63
N CYS A 266 0.74 -30.87 30.08
CA CYS A 266 0.70 -32.20 29.47
C CYS A 266 0.05 -32.23 28.07
N THR A 267 -0.60 -31.15 27.63
CA THR A 267 -1.18 -31.07 26.29
C THR A 267 -0.27 -30.40 25.26
N PHE A 268 0.75 -29.65 25.70
CA PHE A 268 1.64 -28.88 24.82
C PHE A 268 3.12 -28.94 25.17
N GLY A 269 3.45 -29.48 26.34
CA GLY A 269 4.80 -29.55 26.90
C GLY A 269 5.38 -30.96 26.84
N THR A 270 6.27 -31.25 27.79
CA THR A 270 6.97 -32.52 27.90
C THR A 270 6.79 -33.10 29.29
N GLU A 271 6.60 -34.41 29.35
CA GLU A 271 6.54 -35.14 30.61
C GLU A 271 7.88 -35.11 31.36
N VAL A 272 7.83 -34.99 32.68
CA VAL A 272 8.99 -34.97 33.57
C VAL A 272 9.23 -36.37 34.13
N ALA A 273 9.99 -37.17 33.38
CA ALA A 273 10.12 -38.62 33.60
C ALA A 273 10.68 -39.01 34.99
N GLY A 274 11.48 -38.15 35.62
CA GLY A 274 12.07 -38.37 36.94
C GLY A 274 11.14 -38.12 38.11
N ILE A 275 9.90 -37.67 37.87
CA ILE A 275 8.83 -37.60 38.88
C ILE A 275 7.49 -38.19 38.42
N SER A 276 7.33 -38.52 37.14
CA SER A 276 6.17 -39.23 36.61
C SER A 276 6.29 -40.73 36.82
N SER A 277 5.16 -41.40 37.12
CA SER A 277 5.14 -42.83 37.48
C SER A 277 6.05 -43.19 38.66
N LEU A 278 6.33 -42.20 39.51
CA LEU A 278 7.22 -42.26 40.66
C LEU A 278 6.56 -41.60 41.88
N ASP A 279 7.18 -41.80 43.03
CA ASP A 279 6.71 -41.35 44.33
C ASP A 279 7.93 -40.91 45.16
N ASP A 280 7.78 -39.87 45.96
CA ASP A 280 8.87 -39.24 46.72
C ASP A 280 10.14 -38.96 45.90
N THR A 281 9.97 -38.33 44.74
CA THR A 281 11.08 -38.00 43.83
C THR A 281 11.09 -36.54 43.43
N THR A 282 12.23 -36.10 42.91
CA THR A 282 12.42 -34.74 42.40
C THR A 282 13.24 -34.76 41.14
N GLU A 283 12.98 -33.79 40.25
CA GLU A 283 13.78 -33.57 39.06
C GLU A 283 14.12 -32.09 38.88
N ALA A 284 15.34 -31.80 38.44
CA ALA A 284 15.74 -30.45 38.08
C ALA A 284 15.19 -30.10 36.68
N VAL A 285 14.52 -28.96 36.57
CA VAL A 285 13.98 -28.43 35.32
C VAL A 285 14.65 -27.11 34.98
N THR A 286 14.89 -26.90 33.69
CA THR A 286 15.39 -25.62 33.17
C THR A 286 14.23 -24.69 32.91
N LEU A 287 14.34 -23.45 33.37
CA LEU A 287 13.36 -22.41 33.08
C LEU A 287 13.75 -21.71 31.76
N PRO A 288 12.79 -21.49 30.85
CA PRO A 288 13.04 -20.87 29.54
C PRO A 288 13.41 -19.38 29.63
N PHE A 289 13.29 -18.79 30.82
CA PHE A 289 13.63 -17.43 31.17
C PHE A 289 14.10 -17.37 32.63
N ALA A 290 14.81 -16.30 32.98
CA ALA A 290 15.19 -16.03 34.37
C ALA A 290 13.95 -15.56 35.15
N PHE A 291 13.38 -16.44 35.97
CA PHE A 291 12.18 -16.15 36.75
C PHE A 291 12.54 -15.38 38.03
N PRO A 292 11.99 -14.18 38.26
CA PRO A 292 12.16 -13.48 39.52
C PRO A 292 11.32 -14.15 40.61
N TYR A 293 11.95 -14.51 41.73
CA TYR A 293 11.29 -15.08 42.89
C TYR A 293 11.90 -14.52 44.17
N TYR A 294 11.11 -13.69 44.88
CA TYR A 294 11.59 -12.82 45.95
C TYR A 294 12.81 -11.99 45.50
N ALA A 295 13.87 -11.91 46.31
CA ALA A 295 15.10 -11.19 45.99
C ALA A 295 16.03 -11.95 45.01
N GLY A 296 15.63 -13.12 44.53
CA GLY A 296 16.41 -13.97 43.64
C GLY A 296 15.90 -13.99 42.20
N SER A 297 16.75 -14.44 41.28
CA SER A 297 16.40 -14.75 39.89
C SER A 297 16.93 -16.12 39.53
N PHE A 298 16.06 -16.98 38.99
CA PHE A 298 16.34 -18.40 38.81
C PHE A 298 16.14 -18.81 37.35
N THR A 299 17.11 -19.54 36.80
CA THR A 299 17.04 -20.17 35.46
C THR A 299 16.77 -21.68 35.53
N SER A 300 16.60 -22.21 36.74
CA SER A 300 16.30 -23.60 37.02
C SER A 300 15.47 -23.72 38.28
N ALA A 301 14.70 -24.79 38.39
CA ALA A 301 13.94 -25.15 39.58
C ALA A 301 13.97 -26.66 39.80
N TRP A 302 13.59 -27.10 40.99
CA TRP A 302 13.39 -28.50 41.33
C TRP A 302 11.90 -28.77 41.48
N VAL A 303 11.35 -29.62 40.62
CA VAL A 303 9.95 -30.07 40.74
C VAL A 303 9.90 -31.37 41.53
N SER A 304 8.81 -31.55 42.28
CA SER A 304 8.61 -32.67 43.20
C SER A 304 7.32 -33.41 42.87
N SER A 305 7.33 -34.74 43.01
CA SER A 305 6.12 -35.55 42.92
C SER A 305 5.06 -35.12 43.93
N ASN A 306 5.47 -34.48 45.04
CA ASN A 306 4.61 -33.99 46.12
C ASN A 306 4.11 -32.55 45.90
N GLY A 307 4.02 -32.07 44.65
CA GLY A 307 3.34 -30.82 44.30
C GLY A 307 4.08 -29.53 44.66
N VAL A 308 5.42 -29.59 44.78
CA VAL A 308 6.30 -28.47 45.15
C VAL A 308 7.26 -28.11 44.04
N ILE A 309 7.52 -26.80 43.87
CA ILE A 309 8.59 -26.26 43.02
C ILE A 309 9.59 -25.52 43.90
N GLY A 310 10.79 -26.06 44.05
CA GLY A 310 11.87 -25.49 44.87
C GLY A 310 12.91 -24.73 44.04
N PHE A 311 13.33 -23.57 44.55
CA PHE A 311 14.43 -22.75 44.00
C PHE A 311 15.69 -22.82 44.86
N GLY A 312 15.59 -23.28 46.12
CA GLY A 312 16.72 -23.46 47.03
C GLY A 312 17.40 -24.84 46.97
N GLY A 313 16.77 -25.82 46.32
CA GLY A 313 17.26 -27.20 46.23
C GLY A 313 16.13 -28.22 46.03
N ALA A 314 16.51 -29.48 45.85
CA ALA A 314 15.57 -30.60 45.74
C ALA A 314 14.89 -30.90 47.09
N SER A 315 13.57 -31.17 47.06
CA SER A 315 12.82 -31.69 48.21
C SER A 315 11.72 -32.64 47.77
N ALA A 316 11.81 -33.89 48.24
CA ALA A 316 10.81 -34.93 48.05
C ALA A 316 9.89 -35.09 49.27
N ALA A 317 9.85 -34.13 50.20
CA ALA A 317 9.09 -34.27 51.43
C ALA A 317 7.59 -34.50 51.14
N PHE A 318 7.05 -35.63 51.59
CA PHE A 318 5.61 -35.96 51.51
C PHE A 318 4.80 -35.33 52.64
N SER A 319 5.41 -35.16 53.82
CA SER A 319 4.74 -34.54 54.97
C SER A 319 4.78 -33.03 54.87
N ASN A 320 3.61 -32.42 54.78
CA ASN A 320 3.48 -30.96 54.68
C ASN A 320 3.57 -30.25 56.05
N SER A 321 3.73 -28.94 56.03
CA SER A 321 3.68 -28.08 57.21
C SER A 321 3.24 -26.67 56.83
N CYS A 322 2.58 -25.97 57.75
CA CYS A 322 2.11 -24.62 57.49
C CYS A 322 3.26 -23.62 57.34
N LEU A 323 3.16 -22.75 56.34
CA LEU A 323 4.14 -21.67 56.14
C LEU A 323 4.11 -20.71 57.34
N PRO A 324 5.27 -20.21 57.81
CA PRO A 324 6.61 -20.23 57.18
C PRO A 324 7.50 -21.44 57.57
N SER A 325 6.96 -22.51 58.15
CA SER A 325 7.74 -23.69 58.53
C SER A 325 7.92 -24.70 57.37
N GLY A 326 7.42 -24.36 56.18
CA GLY A 326 7.50 -25.21 55.00
C GLY A 326 8.89 -25.23 54.36
N ILE A 327 8.98 -25.89 53.21
CA ILE A 327 10.19 -25.92 52.39
C ILE A 327 10.56 -24.47 52.00
N ALA A 328 11.76 -24.03 52.37
CA ALA A 328 12.24 -22.69 52.09
C ALA A 328 12.55 -22.50 50.59
N ASN A 329 12.36 -21.27 50.09
CA ASN A 329 12.53 -20.92 48.69
C ASN A 329 11.73 -21.83 47.75
N ALA A 330 10.43 -22.02 48.01
CA ALA A 330 9.60 -22.94 47.24
C ALA A 330 8.15 -22.44 47.06
N ILE A 331 7.55 -22.85 45.95
CA ILE A 331 6.13 -22.74 45.66
C ILE A 331 5.47 -24.06 46.05
N HIS A 332 4.52 -24.01 46.97
CA HIS A 332 3.70 -25.13 47.39
C HIS A 332 2.40 -25.08 46.59
N GLY A 333 2.40 -25.73 45.42
CA GLY A 333 1.25 -25.71 44.51
C GLY A 333 0.08 -26.52 45.05
N PHE A 334 0.38 -27.71 45.57
CA PHE A 334 -0.51 -28.55 46.35
C PHE A 334 0.38 -29.53 47.14
N TRP A 335 1.02 -29.05 48.21
CA TRP A 335 2.00 -29.85 48.93
C TRP A 335 1.33 -30.85 49.86
N ASP A 336 1.39 -32.13 49.48
CA ASP A 336 0.85 -33.30 50.17
C ASP A 336 1.60 -34.55 49.69
N ASP A 337 1.24 -35.71 50.23
CA ASP A 337 1.77 -37.03 49.88
C ASP A 337 1.09 -37.54 48.60
N LEU A 338 1.65 -37.17 47.44
CA LEU A 338 1.09 -37.41 46.11
C LEU A 338 1.88 -38.49 45.36
N ASP A 339 1.14 -39.35 44.68
CA ASP A 339 1.66 -40.52 43.98
C ASP A 339 1.22 -40.51 42.51
N THR A 340 2.08 -41.02 41.63
CA THR A 340 1.82 -41.15 40.19
C THR A 340 2.06 -42.54 39.62
N ARG A 341 2.39 -43.53 40.44
CA ARG A 341 2.79 -44.90 40.01
C ARG A 341 1.66 -45.71 39.35
N VAL A 342 0.42 -45.25 39.39
CA VAL A 342 -0.76 -45.93 38.82
C VAL A 342 -1.52 -45.02 37.84
N GLY A 343 -2.18 -45.62 36.85
CA GLY A 343 -3.28 -44.97 36.14
C GLY A 343 -2.92 -43.93 35.07
N GLY A 344 -1.69 -43.93 34.55
CA GLY A 344 -1.25 -42.96 33.53
C GLY A 344 -1.04 -41.55 34.07
N SER A 345 -0.92 -41.42 35.40
CA SER A 345 -0.62 -40.18 36.11
C SER A 345 0.77 -39.67 35.77
N ARG A 346 0.91 -38.36 35.58
CA ARG A 346 2.18 -37.75 35.15
C ARG A 346 2.29 -36.30 35.56
N PHE A 347 3.53 -35.81 35.58
CA PHE A 347 3.85 -34.40 35.63
C PHE A 347 4.44 -33.95 34.31
N CYS A 348 4.10 -32.72 33.90
CA CYS A 348 4.60 -32.15 32.65
C CYS A 348 5.02 -30.71 32.84
N VAL A 349 5.97 -30.27 32.02
CA VAL A 349 6.42 -28.88 31.96
C VAL A 349 6.34 -28.37 30.53
N GLY A 350 5.96 -27.11 30.36
CA GLY A 350 5.80 -26.52 29.05
C GLY A 350 5.90 -25.00 29.10
N THR A 351 6.14 -24.39 27.95
CA THR A 351 6.19 -22.93 27.82
C THR A 351 5.18 -22.48 26.78
N THR A 352 4.42 -21.43 27.10
CA THR A 352 3.48 -20.78 26.17
C THR A 352 3.77 -19.29 26.07
N GLY A 353 3.33 -18.65 25.00
CA GLY A 353 3.64 -17.24 24.70
C GLY A 353 4.99 -17.04 24.03
N ALA A 354 5.34 -15.78 23.78
CA ALA A 354 6.60 -15.36 23.17
C ALA A 354 7.32 -14.39 24.10
N ALA A 355 8.66 -14.36 24.03
CA ALA A 355 9.45 -13.43 24.83
C ALA A 355 9.03 -11.98 24.51
N PRO A 356 8.95 -11.09 25.51
CA PRO A 356 9.30 -11.30 26.93
C PRO A 356 8.12 -11.72 27.82
N ASN A 357 7.00 -12.18 27.25
CA ASN A 357 5.76 -12.49 27.96
C ASN A 357 5.47 -14.00 27.95
N ARG A 358 6.51 -14.84 28.09
CA ARG A 358 6.33 -16.28 28.19
C ARG A 358 5.74 -16.67 29.54
N ARG A 359 5.02 -17.78 29.55
CA ARG A 359 4.53 -18.44 30.76
C ARG A 359 5.09 -19.86 30.79
N TYR A 360 5.81 -20.18 31.85
CA TYR A 360 6.24 -21.53 32.16
C TYR A 360 5.16 -22.21 32.99
N VAL A 361 4.78 -23.43 32.61
CA VAL A 361 3.68 -24.17 33.22
C VAL A 361 4.22 -25.51 33.69
N TYR A 362 4.04 -25.80 34.98
CA TYR A 362 4.18 -27.12 35.58
C TYR A 362 2.79 -27.68 35.83
N SER A 363 2.49 -28.89 35.36
CA SER A 363 1.17 -29.51 35.50
C SER A 363 1.28 -30.90 36.10
N ALA A 364 0.33 -31.20 36.98
CA ALA A 364 0.02 -32.53 37.49
C ALA A 364 -1.25 -33.03 36.79
N GLU A 365 -1.23 -34.23 36.23
CA GLU A 365 -2.39 -34.83 35.57
C GLU A 365 -2.70 -36.20 36.17
N ALA A 366 -3.95 -36.38 36.56
CA ALA A 366 -4.51 -37.58 37.18
C ALA A 366 -3.79 -38.04 38.47
N VAL A 367 -3.04 -37.16 39.13
CA VAL A 367 -2.28 -37.52 40.33
C VAL A 367 -3.23 -37.81 41.49
N TYR A 368 -2.82 -38.71 42.37
CA TYR A 368 -3.65 -39.19 43.48
C TYR A 368 -2.82 -39.18 44.76
N PHE A 369 -3.45 -39.41 45.91
CA PHE A 369 -2.75 -39.45 47.18
C PHE A 369 -2.14 -40.84 47.47
N PHE A 370 -1.02 -40.90 48.18
CA PHE A 370 -0.37 -42.15 48.56
C PHE A 370 -1.33 -43.10 49.32
N SER A 371 -1.52 -44.31 48.77
CA SER A 371 -2.01 -45.55 49.44
C SER A 371 -2.42 -46.66 48.44
N SER A 372 -1.78 -46.77 47.27
CA SER A 372 -2.36 -47.34 46.03
C SER A 372 -3.59 -46.54 45.56
N ASP A 373 -3.95 -46.58 44.27
CA ASP A 373 -5.01 -45.73 43.67
C ASP A 373 -6.25 -45.62 44.57
N ASP A 374 -6.32 -44.53 45.34
CA ASP A 374 -7.36 -44.29 46.35
C ASP A 374 -8.64 -43.75 45.71
N GLY A 375 -8.70 -43.74 44.37
CA GLY A 375 -9.77 -43.17 43.57
C GLY A 375 -9.71 -41.64 43.44
N SER A 376 -8.72 -40.97 44.04
CA SER A 376 -8.56 -39.52 43.86
C SER A 376 -7.94 -39.17 42.52
N ARG A 377 -8.31 -38.03 41.95
CA ARG A 377 -7.75 -37.51 40.70
C ARG A 377 -7.63 -36.00 40.85
N LEU A 378 -6.39 -35.52 40.81
CA LEU A 378 -6.03 -34.12 40.92
C LEU A 378 -5.35 -33.69 39.61
N ASN A 379 -5.94 -32.71 38.95
CA ASN A 379 -5.36 -31.98 37.85
C ASN A 379 -5.14 -30.54 38.32
N PHE A 380 -3.89 -30.14 38.42
CA PHE A 380 -3.55 -28.76 38.77
C PHE A 380 -2.31 -28.29 38.03
N SER A 381 -2.11 -26.98 37.99
CA SER A 381 -0.91 -26.39 37.40
C SER A 381 -0.39 -25.21 38.19
N VAL A 382 0.92 -25.00 38.09
CA VAL A 382 1.65 -23.85 38.58
C VAL A 382 2.17 -23.08 37.36
N VAL A 383 1.74 -21.84 37.21
CA VAL A 383 2.07 -20.98 36.08
C VAL A 383 2.98 -19.85 36.57
N LEU A 384 4.19 -19.79 36.01
CA LEU A 384 5.18 -18.76 36.27
C LEU A 384 5.23 -17.80 35.07
N SER A 385 5.04 -16.51 35.31
CA SER A 385 5.08 -15.50 34.24
C SER A 385 6.46 -14.82 34.18
N GLU A 386 7.10 -14.89 33.01
CA GLU A 386 8.48 -14.40 32.74
C GLU A 386 8.71 -13.00 33.26
N SER A 387 7.83 -12.10 32.84
CA SER A 387 8.04 -10.68 32.91
C SER A 387 7.60 -10.10 34.25
N THR A 388 6.55 -10.65 34.86
CA THR A 388 5.86 -10.06 36.00
C THR A 388 6.20 -10.70 37.33
N GLY A 389 6.82 -11.89 37.36
CA GLY A 389 7.00 -12.67 38.59
C GLY A 389 5.68 -13.22 39.17
N LEU A 390 4.57 -13.09 38.43
CA LEU A 390 3.27 -13.59 38.81
C LEU A 390 3.28 -15.12 38.89
N ILE A 391 2.70 -15.64 39.96
CA ILE A 391 2.49 -17.08 40.16
C ILE A 391 1.00 -17.34 40.20
N GLU A 392 0.50 -18.23 39.35
CA GLU A 392 -0.88 -18.71 39.39
C GLU A 392 -0.91 -20.21 39.63
N LEU A 393 -1.63 -20.62 40.67
CA LEU A 393 -1.99 -22.00 40.93
C LEU A 393 -3.40 -22.22 40.38
N GLN A 394 -3.58 -23.17 39.49
CA GLN A 394 -4.86 -23.46 38.85
C GLN A 394 -5.27 -24.89 39.16
N TYR A 395 -6.53 -25.09 39.54
CA TYR A 395 -7.08 -26.38 39.95
C TYR A 395 -8.23 -26.73 39.00
N ASP A 396 -8.05 -27.77 38.21
CA ASP A 396 -9.03 -28.24 37.24
C ASP A 396 -9.85 -29.38 37.86
N THR A 397 -9.52 -30.64 37.60
CA THR A 397 -10.20 -31.79 38.20
C THR A 397 -9.68 -32.02 39.62
N MET A 398 -10.48 -31.79 40.67
CA MET A 398 -10.09 -32.03 42.06
C MET A 398 -11.09 -32.98 42.76
N THR A 399 -10.89 -34.29 42.61
CA THR A 399 -11.81 -35.31 43.14
C THR A 399 -11.12 -36.28 44.08
N SER A 400 -11.79 -36.68 45.16
CA SER A 400 -11.30 -37.66 46.13
C SER A 400 -12.50 -38.33 46.84
N PRO A 401 -12.44 -39.64 47.14
CA PRO A 401 -13.44 -40.29 47.99
C PRO A 401 -13.41 -39.79 49.44
N GLN A 402 -12.27 -39.31 49.91
CA GLN A 402 -12.11 -38.71 51.23
C GLN A 402 -12.53 -37.24 51.18
N ALA A 403 -13.53 -36.88 52.01
CA ALA A 403 -14.13 -35.55 52.03
C ALA A 403 -13.09 -34.45 52.32
N GLY A 404 -13.08 -33.40 51.50
CA GLY A 404 -12.20 -32.24 51.69
C GLY A 404 -10.74 -32.45 51.24
N ARG A 405 -10.28 -33.69 51.06
CA ARG A 405 -8.87 -33.98 50.77
C ARG A 405 -8.40 -33.35 49.46
N ALA A 406 -9.15 -33.57 48.37
CA ALA A 406 -8.90 -32.93 47.08
C ALA A 406 -9.13 -31.40 47.12
N GLN A 407 -9.81 -30.88 48.14
CA GLN A 407 -9.98 -29.44 48.33
C GLN A 407 -8.85 -28.81 49.19
N GLY A 408 -7.88 -29.62 49.64
CA GLY A 408 -6.71 -29.17 50.39
C GLY A 408 -6.77 -29.42 51.90
N ALA A 409 -7.71 -30.24 52.40
CA ALA A 409 -7.83 -30.54 53.83
C ALA A 409 -6.56 -31.18 54.46
N SER A 410 -5.66 -31.72 53.65
CA SER A 410 -4.35 -32.25 54.06
C SER A 410 -3.16 -31.57 53.37
N ALA A 411 -3.40 -30.52 52.58
CA ALA A 411 -2.38 -29.91 51.73
C ALA A 411 -1.96 -28.51 52.21
N THR A 412 -0.74 -28.12 51.87
CA THR A 412 -0.24 -26.75 52.05
C THR A 412 -0.17 -26.07 50.69
N ILE A 413 -0.77 -24.88 50.61
CA ILE A 413 -0.82 -24.06 49.39
C ILE A 413 -0.28 -22.67 49.71
N GLY A 414 0.76 -22.24 49.00
CA GLY A 414 1.40 -20.96 49.27
C GLY A 414 2.75 -20.78 48.58
N VAL A 415 3.42 -19.68 48.92
CA VAL A 415 4.80 -19.39 48.48
C VAL A 415 5.65 -19.03 49.69
N GLN A 416 6.88 -19.53 49.73
CA GLN A 416 7.83 -19.24 50.80
C GLN A 416 9.21 -18.90 50.23
N GLY A 417 9.68 -17.72 50.57
CA GLY A 417 11.02 -17.21 50.24
C GLY A 417 12.06 -17.52 51.32
N PRO A 418 13.19 -16.79 51.31
CA PRO A 418 14.25 -16.96 52.28
C PRO A 418 13.90 -16.29 53.61
N ALA A 419 14.58 -16.69 54.68
CA ALA A 419 14.50 -16.06 56.00
C ALA A 419 13.06 -15.88 56.56
N GLY A 420 12.16 -16.84 56.29
CA GLY A 420 10.80 -16.86 56.83
C GLY A 420 9.79 -15.98 56.09
N GLN A 421 10.16 -15.37 54.96
CA GLN A 421 9.20 -14.68 54.10
C GLN A 421 8.22 -15.69 53.52
N SER A 422 6.91 -15.49 53.71
CA SER A 422 5.90 -16.39 53.15
C SER A 422 4.56 -15.70 52.93
N THR A 423 3.84 -16.14 51.90
CA THR A 423 2.43 -15.83 51.70
C THR A 423 1.67 -17.15 51.64
N ALA A 424 1.00 -17.51 52.73
CA ALA A 424 0.16 -18.70 52.80
C ALA A 424 -1.23 -18.43 52.21
N PHE A 425 -1.76 -19.38 51.44
CA PHE A 425 -3.17 -19.39 51.04
C PHE A 425 -3.99 -20.33 51.93
N SER A 426 -3.51 -21.56 52.13
CA SER A 426 -4.14 -22.55 53.00
C SER A 426 -3.12 -23.55 53.56
N CYS A 427 -3.48 -24.19 54.67
CA CYS A 427 -2.73 -25.27 55.29
C CYS A 427 -3.72 -26.22 55.98
N ASN A 428 -3.79 -27.47 55.52
CA ASN A 428 -4.65 -28.50 56.08
C ASN A 428 -6.11 -28.05 56.23
N THR A 429 -6.59 -27.32 55.23
CA THR A 429 -7.95 -26.78 55.16
C THR A 429 -8.48 -26.84 53.74
N SER A 430 -9.76 -27.21 53.60
CA SER A 430 -10.46 -27.20 52.31
C SER A 430 -10.62 -25.76 51.81
N ALA A 431 -9.77 -25.33 50.89
CA ALA A 431 -9.68 -23.95 50.41
C ALA A 431 -9.71 -23.81 48.89
N VAL A 432 -9.58 -24.90 48.15
CA VAL A 432 -9.62 -24.93 46.68
C VAL A 432 -10.70 -25.88 46.19
N SER A 433 -11.13 -25.73 44.93
CA SER A 433 -12.14 -26.57 44.30
C SER A 433 -11.86 -26.70 42.81
N THR A 434 -12.56 -27.60 42.14
CA THR A 434 -12.56 -27.67 40.68
C THR A 434 -12.88 -26.31 40.06
N GLY A 435 -12.04 -25.87 39.11
CA GLY A 435 -12.14 -24.58 38.43
C GLY A 435 -11.59 -23.39 39.21
N ALA A 436 -10.96 -23.59 40.36
CA ALA A 436 -10.40 -22.50 41.19
C ALA A 436 -8.99 -22.10 40.74
N ARG A 437 -8.64 -20.83 40.99
CA ARG A 437 -7.31 -20.25 40.83
C ARG A 437 -6.90 -19.53 42.10
N VAL A 438 -5.64 -19.66 42.48
CA VAL A 438 -4.96 -18.83 43.49
C VAL A 438 -3.84 -18.06 42.79
N ARG A 439 -3.79 -16.74 42.95
CA ARG A 439 -2.84 -15.84 42.30
C ARG A 439 -1.99 -15.13 43.35
N PHE A 440 -0.67 -15.24 43.21
CA PHE A 440 0.32 -14.50 43.99
C PHE A 440 0.93 -13.40 43.13
N THR A 441 0.69 -12.15 43.52
CA THR A 441 1.17 -10.95 42.83
C THR A 441 2.34 -10.35 43.62
N PRO A 442 3.53 -10.21 43.02
CA PRO A 442 4.67 -9.55 43.65
C PRO A 442 4.35 -8.15 44.22
N LEU A 443 4.92 -7.83 45.38
CA LEU A 443 4.80 -6.54 46.07
C LEU A 443 6.15 -5.88 46.36
#